data_AF-A0A9D8B9R5-F1
#
_entry.id   AF-A0A9D8B9R5-F1
#
_cell.length_a   1.000
_cell.length_b   1.000
_cell.length_c   1.000
_cell.angle_alpha   90.00
_cell.angle_beta   90.00
_cell.angle_gamma   90.00
#
_symmetry.space_group_name_H-M   'P 1'
#
loop_
_entity.id
_entity.type
_entity.pdbx_description
1 polymer ?
#
loop_
_entity_poly.entity_id
_entity_poly.type
_entity_poly.pdbx_seq_one_letter_code
_entity_poly.pdbx_strand_id
1 'polypeptide(L)' 'MNSERIRELEAKIAEIKRRIPPHSVPPRMIEELEDLESELEREREADSRERKRWE' A
#
# COMPACT_ATOMS: atom_id res chain seq x y z
N MET A 1 1.16 -16.42 -0.73
CA MET A 1 0.29 -15.55 -1.57
C MET A 1 0.31 -14.09 -1.09
N ASN A 2 1.36 -13.62 -0.41
CA ASN A 2 1.46 -12.21 0.01
C ASN A 2 1.76 -11.28 -1.19
N SER A 3 2.44 -11.80 -2.23
CA SER A 3 2.82 -11.00 -3.40
C SER A 3 1.64 -10.53 -4.26
N GLU A 4 0.51 -11.26 -4.27
CA GLU A 4 -0.71 -10.83 -4.95
C GLU A 4 -1.36 -9.66 -4.20
N ARG A 5 -1.46 -9.77 -2.87
CA ARG A 5 -2.02 -8.72 -2.01
C ARG A 5 -1.22 -7.43 -2.04
N ILE A 6 0.11 -7.53 -2.00
CA ILE A 6 1.04 -6.41 -2.18
C ILE A 6 0.76 -5.68 -3.50
N ARG A 7 0.61 -6.43 -4.60
CA ARG A 7 0.30 -5.85 -5.92
C ARG A 7 -1.05 -5.13 -5.96
N GLU A 8 -2.07 -5.69 -5.32
CA GLU A 8 -3.38 -5.05 -5.23
C GLU A 8 -3.31 -3.71 -4.46
N LEU A 9 -2.57 -3.69 -3.35
CA LEU A 9 -2.38 -2.49 -2.55
C LEU A 9 -1.61 -1.41 -3.31
N GLU A 10 -0.53 -1.78 -3.99
CA GLU A 10 0.23 -0.86 -4.85
C GLU A 10 -0.63 -0.27 -5.98
N ALA A 11 -1.48 -1.10 -6.60
CA ALA A 11 -2.39 -0.64 -7.64
C ALA A 11 -3.42 0.38 -7.12
N LYS A 12 -4.00 0.12 -5.94
CA LYS A 12 -4.94 1.06 -5.28
C LYS A 12 -4.27 2.38 -4.93
N ILE A 13 -3.08 2.33 -4.33
CA ILE A 13 -2.28 3.53 -4.00
C ILE A 13 -1.98 4.34 -5.26
N ALA A 14 -1.57 3.68 -6.34
CA ALA A 14 -1.26 4.34 -7.60
C ALA A 14 -2.50 4.98 -8.25
N GLU A 15 -3.66 4.33 -8.17
CA GLU A 15 -4.92 4.88 -8.66
C GLU A 15 -5.33 6.12 -7.86
N ILE A 16 -5.26 6.06 -6.54
CA ILE A 16 -5.59 7.20 -5.66
C ILE A 16 -4.62 8.34 -5.94
N LYS A 17 -3.30 8.09 -5.94
CA LYS A 17 -2.28 9.11 -6.27
C LYS A 17 -2.50 9.76 -7.64
N ARG A 18 -2.97 9.02 -8.64
CA ARG A 18 -3.32 9.56 -9.97
C ARG A 18 -4.56 10.45 -9.98
N ARG A 19 -5.50 10.22 -9.07
CA ARG A 19 -6.75 10.97 -8.96
C ARG A 19 -6.61 12.21 -8.06
N ILE A 20 -5.51 12.36 -7.33
CA ILE A 20 -5.26 13.51 -6.47
C ILE A 20 -5.09 14.78 -7.31
N PRO A 21 -5.87 15.85 -7.02
CA PRO A 21 -5.65 17.15 -7.64
C PRO A 21 -4.30 17.74 -7.18
N PRO A 22 -3.48 18.30 -8.10
CA PRO A 22 -2.12 18.79 -7.79
C PRO A 22 -2.06 19.95 -6.79
N HIS A 23 -3.18 20.62 -6.54
CA HIS A 23 -3.26 21.79 -5.67
C HIS A 23 -4.27 21.65 -4.53
N SER A 24 -4.95 20.50 -4.41
CA SER A 24 -6.02 20.33 -3.44
C SER A 24 -6.20 18.85 -3.12
N VAL A 25 -5.35 18.33 -2.25
CA VAL A 25 -5.45 16.95 -1.78
C VAL A 25 -6.51 16.89 -0.67
N PRO A 26 -7.62 16.16 -0.84
CA PRO A 26 -8.62 16.04 0.21
C PRO A 26 -8.03 15.28 1.42
N PRO A 27 -8.26 15.72 2.66
CA PRO A 27 -7.75 15.05 3.87
C PRO A 27 -8.12 13.57 3.93
N ARG A 28 -9.36 13.24 3.54
CA ARG A 28 -9.87 11.86 3.47
C ARG A 28 -9.08 10.97 2.51
N MET A 29 -8.54 11.56 1.45
CA MET A 29 -7.76 10.84 0.44
C MET A 29 -6.30 10.64 0.89
N ILE A 30 -5.80 11.53 1.75
CA ILE A 30 -4.53 11.35 2.46
C ILE A 30 -4.67 10.24 3.48
N GLU A 31 -5.70 10.28 4.31
CA GLU A 31 -6.00 9.23 5.30
C GLU A 31 -6.11 7.84 4.63
N GLU A 32 -6.86 7.74 3.53
CA GLU A 32 -6.97 6.50 2.75
C GLU A 32 -5.62 6.03 2.16
N LEU A 33 -4.75 6.96 1.73
CA LEU A 33 -3.40 6.62 1.30
C LEU A 33 -2.53 6.12 2.45
N GLU A 34 -2.55 6.80 3.59
CA GLU A 34 -1.77 6.41 4.78
C GLU A 34 -2.17 5.02 5.28
N ASP A 35 -3.47 4.71 5.30
CA ASP A 35 -3.99 3.38 5.62
C ASP A 35 -3.49 2.31 4.63
N LEU A 36 -3.59 2.58 3.33
CA LEU A 36 -3.14 1.63 2.30
C LEU A 36 -1.62 1.44 2.30
N GLU A 37 -0.85 2.50 2.52
CA GLU A 37 0.61 2.47 2.62
C GLU A 37 1.05 1.70 3.88
N SER A 38 0.34 1.87 5.00
CA SER A 38 0.55 1.10 6.23
C SER A 38 0.23 -0.39 6.05
N GLU A 39 -0.88 -0.73 5.38
CA GLU A 39 -1.23 -2.12 5.08
C GLU A 39 -0.18 -2.76 4.15
N LEU A 40 0.28 -2.02 3.12
CA LEU A 40 1.33 -2.47 2.21
C LEU A 40 2.65 -2.76 2.94
N GLU A 41 3.05 -1.89 3.86
CA GLU A 41 4.27 -2.08 4.65
C GLU A 41 4.18 -3.32 5.54
N ARG A 42 3.04 -3.54 6.21
CA ARG A 42 2.81 -4.74 7.03
C ARG A 42 2.87 -6.01 6.19
N GLU A 43 2.25 -6.01 5.02
CA GLU A 43 2.24 -7.19 4.15
C GLU A 43 3.62 -7.49 3.57
N ARG A 44 4.39 -6.45 3.21
CA ARG A 44 5.79 -6.59 2.80
C ARG A 44 6.66 -7.11 3.94
N GLU A 45 6.45 -6.62 5.16
CA GLU A 45 7.18 -7.10 6.32
C GLU A 45 6.85 -8.57 6.60
N ALA A 46 5.57 -8.95 6.54
CA ALA A 46 5.10 -10.32 6.67
C ALA A 46 5.70 -11.25 5.60
N ASP A 47 5.68 -10.85 4.32
CA ASP A 47 6.33 -11.60 3.23
C ASP A 47 7.84 -11.74 3.47
N SER A 48 8.51 -10.67 3.91
CA SER A 48 9.95 -10.71 4.19
C SER A 48 10.31 -11.62 5.38
N ARG A 49 9.49 -11.60 6.45
CA ARG A 49 9.65 -12.45 7.63
C ARG A 49 9.34 -13.90 7.31
N GLU A 50 8.33 -14.15 6.48
CA GLU A 50 8.02 -15.48 5.96
C GLU A 50 9.20 -16.01 5.16
N ARG A 51 9.73 -15.24 4.20
CA ARG A 51 10.90 -15.65 3.41
C ARG A 51 12.12 -15.96 4.27
N LYS A 52 12.45 -15.10 5.24
CA LYS A 52 13.57 -15.32 6.18
C LYS A 52 13.38 -16.50 7.12
N ARG A 53 12.13 -16.91 7.40
CA ARG A 53 11.84 -18.08 8.24
C ARG A 53 12.20 -19.38 7.55
N TRP A 54 12.22 -19.40 6.22
CA TRP A 54 12.51 -20.57 5.39
C TRP A 54 13.95 -20.60 4.85
N GLU A 55 14.80 -19.67 5.30
CA GLU A 55 16.24 -19.56 4.96
C GLU A 55 17.11 -20.10 6.10
#